data_AF-A0A1C6LU49-F1
#
_entry.id   AF-A0A1C6LU49-F1
#
_cell.length_a   1.000
_cell.length_b   1.000
_cell.length_c   1.000
_cell.angle_alpha   90.00
_cell.angle_beta   90.00
_cell.angle_gamma   90.00
#
_symmetry.space_group_name_H-M   'P 1'
#
loop_
_entity.id
_entity.type
_entity.pdbx_description
1 polymer ?
#
loop_
_entity_poly.entity_id
_entity_poly.type
_entity_poly.pdbx_seq_one_letter_code
_entity_poly.pdbx_strand_id
1 'polypeptide(L)'
;MEGIAAAVRAGLWQRGWQVAESDVDPVSAQLIVTEPVGGAACELGLRKEVLWRPPVRTPLGPALALDDVVGTKVRALAALGLVRDLVDVRAAVGHWSHSELEELGRRHAPESFDLVELQARLEGVDWVDDAEFAAYGIGERDVPALRSWAQEWANDIAERLLEEGAPPPEG
;
A
#
# COMPACT_ATOMS: atom_id res chain seq x y z
N MET A 1 -4.25 20.15 4.16
CA MET A 1 -4.18 19.74 2.74
C MET A 1 -4.81 20.72 1.81
N GLU A 2 -5.85 21.44 2.24
CA GLU A 2 -6.62 22.42 1.45
C GLU A 2 -5.78 23.27 0.49
N GLY A 3 -4.69 23.92 0.96
CA GLY A 3 -3.84 24.73 0.09
C GLY A 3 -3.14 23.96 -1.04
N ILE A 4 -2.71 22.72 -0.78
CA ILE A 4 -2.10 21.85 -1.79
C ILE A 4 -3.16 21.40 -2.80
N ALA A 5 -4.32 20.93 -2.32
CA ALA A 5 -5.43 20.51 -3.17
C ALA A 5 -5.93 21.65 -4.07
N ALA A 6 -6.08 22.85 -3.52
CA ALA A 6 -6.46 24.05 -4.27
C ALA A 6 -5.43 24.43 -5.34
N ALA A 7 -4.12 24.33 -5.03
CA ALA A 7 -3.06 24.60 -5.99
C ALA A 7 -3.05 23.59 -7.16
N VAL A 8 -3.20 22.30 -6.86
CA VAL A 8 -3.30 21.23 -7.87
C VAL A 8 -4.54 21.44 -8.75
N ARG A 9 -5.70 21.71 -8.14
CA ARG A 9 -6.95 22.01 -8.84
C ARG A 9 -6.79 23.19 -9.80
N ALA A 10 -6.23 24.31 -9.33
CA ALA A 10 -6.01 25.48 -10.15
C ALA A 10 -5.06 25.18 -11.34
N GLY A 11 -3.98 24.41 -11.11
CA GLY A 11 -3.03 24.02 -12.14
C GLY A 11 -3.63 23.10 -13.21
N LEU A 12 -4.50 22.17 -12.81
CA LEU A 12 -5.23 21.29 -13.73
C LEU A 12 -6.28 22.07 -14.53
N TRP A 13 -7.02 22.95 -13.87
CA TRP A 13 -8.03 23.78 -14.52
C TRP A 13 -7.43 24.72 -15.58
N GLN A 14 -6.27 25.32 -15.29
CA GLN A 14 -5.51 26.12 -16.26
C GLN A 14 -5.06 25.30 -17.50
N ARG A 15 -4.96 23.98 -17.38
CA ARG A 15 -4.64 23.05 -18.48
C ARG A 15 -5.88 22.50 -19.18
N GLY A 16 -7.07 22.99 -18.82
CA GLY A 16 -8.35 22.60 -19.42
C GLY A 16 -9.07 21.44 -18.73
N TRP A 17 -8.49 20.84 -17.69
CA TRP A 17 -9.14 19.74 -16.97
C TRP A 17 -10.29 20.26 -16.12
N GLN A 18 -11.39 19.51 -16.07
CA GLN A 18 -12.41 19.74 -15.06
C GLN A 18 -12.02 18.99 -13.78
N VAL A 19 -12.25 19.60 -12.62
CA VAL A 19 -11.86 19.02 -11.34
C VAL A 19 -13.00 19.19 -10.36
N ALA A 20 -13.55 18.08 -9.89
CA ALA A 20 -14.47 18.04 -8.76
C ALA A 20 -13.70 17.59 -7.52
N GLU A 21 -13.89 18.28 -6.41
CA GLU A 21 -13.37 17.86 -5.10
C GLU A 21 -14.37 16.89 -4.48
N SER A 22 -13.89 15.73 -4.02
CA SER A 22 -14.75 14.74 -3.36
C SER A 22 -14.55 14.73 -1.85
N ASP A 23 -13.31 14.82 -1.37
CA ASP A 23 -12.97 14.82 0.06
C ASP A 23 -11.61 15.46 0.35
N VAL A 24 -11.46 16.11 1.51
CA VAL A 24 -10.21 16.71 1.98
C VAL A 24 -10.10 16.59 3.51
N ASP A 25 -9.01 15.98 3.96
CA ASP A 25 -8.67 15.86 5.38
C ASP A 25 -7.29 16.51 5.68
N PRO A 26 -6.77 16.52 6.92
CA PRO A 26 -5.48 17.16 7.24
C PRO A 26 -4.25 16.62 6.47
N VAL A 27 -4.28 15.36 6.00
CA VAL A 27 -3.19 14.60 5.38
C VAL A 27 -3.50 14.04 4.00
N SER A 28 -4.76 13.92 3.59
CA SER A 28 -5.17 13.44 2.27
C SER A 28 -6.22 14.34 1.62
N ALA A 29 -6.37 14.21 0.30
CA ALA A 29 -7.46 14.79 -0.47
C ALA A 29 -7.73 13.91 -1.70
N GLN A 30 -8.98 13.82 -2.11
CA GLN A 30 -9.40 13.09 -3.29
C GLN A 30 -10.10 14.05 -4.25
N LEU A 31 -9.71 13.98 -5.52
CA LEU A 31 -10.23 14.78 -6.60
C LEU A 31 -10.71 13.84 -7.72
N ILE A 32 -11.77 14.22 -8.41
CA ILE A 32 -12.14 13.61 -9.69
C ILE A 32 -11.74 14.58 -10.79
N VAL A 33 -10.83 14.15 -11.65
CA VAL A 33 -10.32 14.96 -12.76
C VAL A 33 -10.86 14.41 -14.07
N THR A 34 -11.42 15.28 -14.90
CA THR A 34 -12.03 14.90 -16.18
C THR A 34 -11.27 15.56 -17.32
N GLU A 35 -10.87 14.73 -18.29
CA GLU A 35 -10.14 15.17 -19.47
C GLU A 35 -11.01 16.10 -20.31
N PRO A 36 -10.46 17.25 -20.79
CA PRO A 36 -11.21 18.17 -21.64
C PRO A 36 -11.65 17.55 -22.97
N VAL A 37 -10.87 16.60 -23.47
CA VAL A 37 -11.11 15.91 -24.75
C VAL A 37 -11.53 14.48 -24.42
N GLY A 38 -12.72 14.07 -24.88
CA GLY A 38 -13.22 12.71 -24.65
C GLY A 38 -13.95 12.49 -23.33
N GLY A 39 -13.76 13.35 -22.32
CA GLY A 39 -14.55 13.33 -21.08
C GLY A 39 -14.25 12.16 -20.14
N ALA A 40 -13.12 11.47 -20.32
CA ALA A 40 -12.69 10.43 -19.40
C ALA A 40 -12.40 11.04 -18.02
N ALA A 41 -12.99 10.45 -16.97
CA ALA A 41 -12.76 10.87 -15.60
C ALA A 41 -11.84 9.87 -14.89
N CYS A 42 -10.90 10.37 -14.08
CA CYS A 42 -10.11 9.54 -13.18
C CYS A 42 -10.05 10.14 -11.78
N GLU A 43 -9.84 9.26 -10.82
CA GLU A 43 -9.60 9.65 -9.44
C GLU A 43 -8.13 10.05 -9.25
N LEU A 44 -7.91 11.20 -8.62
CA LEU A 44 -6.61 11.72 -8.25
C LEU A 44 -6.53 11.85 -6.73
N GLY A 45 -5.81 10.94 -6.10
CA GLY A 45 -5.47 11.00 -4.68
C GLY A 45 -4.24 11.87 -4.42
N LEU A 46 -4.35 12.77 -3.45
CA LEU A 46 -3.25 13.55 -2.90
C LEU A 46 -3.02 13.10 -1.46
N ARG A 47 -1.78 12.81 -1.11
CA ARG A 47 -1.42 12.40 0.25
C ARG A 47 -0.13 13.08 0.69
N LYS A 48 -0.11 13.63 1.90
CA LYS A 48 1.13 13.96 2.61
C LYS A 48 1.75 12.68 3.10
N GLU A 49 3.00 12.47 2.73
CA GLU A 49 3.76 11.29 3.08
C GLU A 49 5.15 11.68 3.54
N VAL A 50 5.69 10.93 4.50
CA VAL A 50 7.10 11.01 4.85
C VAL A 50 7.85 10.08 3.91
N LEU A 51 8.63 10.67 2.99
CA LEU A 51 9.44 9.93 2.03
C LEU A 51 10.88 9.85 2.53
N TRP A 52 11.47 8.66 2.44
CA TRP A 52 12.80 8.35 2.94
C TRP A 52 13.88 8.44 1.86
N ARG A 53 13.47 8.48 0.58
CA ARG A 53 14.37 8.59 -0.56
C ARG A 53 13.96 9.76 -1.47
N PRO A 54 14.90 10.33 -2.24
CA PRO A 54 14.56 11.32 -3.24
C PRO A 54 13.68 10.71 -4.35
N PRO A 55 12.81 11.51 -5.00
CA PRO A 55 12.01 11.05 -6.13
C PRO A 55 12.88 10.51 -7.28
N VAL A 56 12.47 9.39 -7.86
CA VAL A 56 13.12 8.77 -9.01
C VAL A 56 12.57 9.39 -10.30
N ARG A 57 13.44 9.69 -11.26
CA ARG A 57 13.01 10.20 -12.56
C ARG A 57 12.60 9.07 -13.49
N THR A 58 11.39 9.16 -14.02
CA THR A 58 10.86 8.22 -15.03
C THR A 58 10.50 9.00 -16.31
N PRO A 59 10.27 8.32 -17.45
CA PRO A 59 9.78 8.98 -18.67
C PRO A 59 8.46 9.73 -18.50
N LEU A 60 7.64 9.36 -17.49
CA LEU A 60 6.35 9.99 -17.18
C LEU A 60 6.47 11.10 -16.12
N GLY A 61 7.67 11.32 -15.57
CA GLY A 61 7.92 12.32 -14.54
C GLY A 61 8.52 11.73 -13.25
N PRO A 62 8.58 12.52 -12.17
CA PRO A 62 9.01 12.05 -10.86
C PRO A 62 8.06 10.95 -10.33
N ALA A 63 8.63 9.86 -9.84
CA ALA A 63 7.94 8.81 -9.12
C ALA A 63 8.56 8.63 -7.73
N LEU A 64 7.83 7.96 -6.84
CA LEU A 64 8.38 7.52 -5.56
C LEU A 64 9.54 6.54 -5.79
N ALA A 65 10.52 6.56 -4.89
CA ALA A 65 11.52 5.49 -4.87
C ALA A 65 10.85 4.17 -4.53
N LEU A 66 11.39 3.06 -5.04
CA LEU A 66 10.79 1.74 -4.88
C LEU A 66 10.60 1.39 -3.39
N ASP A 67 11.59 1.66 -2.54
CA ASP A 67 11.52 1.47 -1.08
C ASP A 67 10.30 2.18 -0.47
N ASP A 68 10.03 3.43 -0.88
CA ASP A 68 8.91 4.22 -0.38
C ASP A 68 7.57 3.68 -0.92
N VAL A 69 7.52 3.25 -2.19
CA VAL A 69 6.34 2.60 -2.76
C VAL A 69 6.00 1.36 -1.95
N VAL A 70 6.97 0.45 -1.76
CA VAL A 70 6.77 -0.80 -1.04
C VAL A 70 6.37 -0.54 0.41
N GLY A 71 7.05 0.37 1.11
CA GLY A 71 6.72 0.70 2.50
C GLY A 71 5.30 1.25 2.65
N THR A 72 4.84 2.12 1.75
CA THR A 72 3.46 2.60 1.80
C THR A 72 2.41 1.51 1.55
N LYS A 73 2.73 0.49 0.74
CA LYS A 73 1.88 -0.66 0.46
C LYS A 73 1.86 -1.68 1.60
N VAL A 74 3.00 -1.96 2.21
CA VAL A 74 3.08 -2.83 3.41
C VAL A 74 2.28 -2.20 4.57
N ARG A 75 2.39 -0.89 4.77
CA ARG A 75 1.55 -0.17 5.75
C ARG A 75 0.06 -0.33 5.42
N ALA A 76 -0.33 -0.19 4.16
CA ALA A 76 -1.74 -0.33 3.76
C ALA A 76 -2.25 -1.75 3.99
N LEU A 77 -1.43 -2.76 3.68
CA LEU A 77 -1.72 -4.17 3.94
C LEU A 77 -1.94 -4.41 5.44
N ALA A 78 -1.04 -3.93 6.30
CA ALA A 78 -1.17 -4.07 7.75
C ALA A 78 -2.43 -3.37 8.29
N ALA A 79 -2.75 -2.18 7.78
CA ALA A 79 -3.90 -1.39 8.27
C ALA A 79 -5.26 -1.88 7.77
N LEU A 80 -5.34 -2.33 6.51
CA LEU A 80 -6.61 -2.58 5.82
C LEU A 80 -6.80 -4.03 5.37
N GLY A 81 -5.73 -4.77 5.12
CA GLY A 81 -5.80 -6.17 4.68
C GLY A 81 -6.52 -6.40 3.35
N LEU A 82 -6.52 -5.42 2.44
CA LEU A 82 -7.23 -5.57 1.16
C LEU A 82 -6.41 -6.38 0.16
N VAL A 83 -7.10 -7.09 -0.73
CA VAL A 83 -6.48 -7.90 -1.80
C VAL A 83 -5.50 -7.11 -2.65
N ARG A 84 -5.84 -5.86 -3.01
CA ARG A 84 -4.95 -4.97 -3.76
C ARG A 84 -3.62 -4.72 -3.07
N ASP A 85 -3.65 -4.56 -1.75
CA ASP A 85 -2.45 -4.22 -0.97
C ASP A 85 -1.56 -5.45 -0.88
N LEU A 86 -2.15 -6.64 -0.75
CA LEU A 86 -1.42 -7.91 -0.81
C LEU A 86 -0.77 -8.12 -2.18
N VAL A 87 -1.50 -7.89 -3.27
CA VAL A 87 -1.00 -8.03 -4.65
C VAL A 87 0.14 -7.04 -4.91
N ASP A 88 -0.01 -5.79 -4.49
CA ASP A 88 1.03 -4.76 -4.62
C ASP A 88 2.31 -5.12 -3.86
N VAL A 89 2.19 -5.66 -2.64
CA VAL A 89 3.35 -6.12 -1.85
C VAL A 89 3.96 -7.39 -2.47
N ARG A 90 3.14 -8.32 -2.97
CA ARG A 90 3.62 -9.52 -3.67
C ARG A 90 4.45 -9.16 -4.90
N ALA A 91 4.09 -8.10 -5.61
CA ALA A 91 4.85 -7.64 -6.77
C ALA A 91 6.28 -7.17 -6.40
N ALA A 92 6.55 -6.89 -5.12
CA ALA A 92 7.88 -6.54 -4.61
C ALA A 92 8.71 -7.75 -4.15
N VAL A 93 8.19 -8.98 -4.25
CA VAL A 93 8.89 -10.19 -3.81
C VAL A 93 10.18 -10.43 -4.59
N GLY A 94 11.19 -10.95 -3.88
CA GLY A 94 12.52 -11.23 -4.43
C GLY A 94 13.53 -10.08 -4.25
N HIS A 95 13.06 -8.92 -3.80
CA HIS A 95 13.92 -7.77 -3.47
C HIS A 95 14.15 -7.59 -1.97
N TRP A 96 13.20 -8.02 -1.13
CA TRP A 96 13.23 -7.88 0.33
C TRP A 96 12.74 -9.17 0.99
N SER A 97 13.33 -9.47 2.15
CA SER A 97 12.80 -10.43 3.12
C SER A 97 11.54 -9.88 3.82
N HIS A 98 10.79 -10.75 4.49
CA HIS A 98 9.60 -10.38 5.26
C HIS A 98 9.90 -9.31 6.32
N SER A 99 10.98 -9.46 7.09
CA SER A 99 11.39 -8.47 8.09
C SER A 99 11.80 -7.13 7.48
N GLU A 100 12.40 -7.13 6.29
CA GLU A 100 12.71 -5.88 5.56
C GLU A 100 11.44 -5.19 5.05
N LEU A 101 10.44 -5.95 4.58
CA LEU A 101 9.12 -5.41 4.23
C LEU A 101 8.45 -4.77 5.44
N GLU A 102 8.47 -5.43 6.60
CA GLU A 102 7.94 -4.89 7.86
C GLU A 102 8.61 -3.57 8.26
N GLU A 103 9.93 -3.50 8.13
CA GLU A 103 10.68 -2.28 8.44
C GLU A 103 10.35 -1.15 7.46
N LEU A 104 10.20 -1.44 6.16
CA LEU A 104 9.71 -0.46 5.20
C LEU A 104 8.30 0.02 5.56
N GLY A 105 7.41 -0.89 5.94
CA GLY A 105 6.05 -0.55 6.41
C GLY A 105 6.06 0.38 7.62
N ARG A 106 6.86 0.03 8.65
CA ARG A 106 7.01 0.77 9.90
C ARG A 106 7.45 2.22 9.68
N ARG A 107 8.38 2.45 8.76
CA ARG A 107 8.87 3.80 8.39
C ARG A 107 7.79 4.74 7.87
N HIS A 108 6.73 4.19 7.29
CA HIS A 108 5.60 4.97 6.79
C HIS A 108 4.42 5.00 7.77
N ALA A 109 4.50 4.31 8.90
CA ALA A 109 3.42 4.16 9.86
C ALA A 109 3.80 4.75 11.23
N PRO A 110 3.97 6.09 11.32
CA PRO A 110 4.50 6.74 12.52
C PRO A 110 3.60 6.60 13.76
N GLU A 111 2.30 6.37 13.56
CA GLU A 111 1.34 6.18 14.66
C GLU A 111 1.38 4.74 15.20
N SER A 112 1.38 3.73 14.33
CA SER A 112 1.56 2.33 14.71
C SER A 112 1.78 1.42 13.49
N PHE A 113 2.63 0.41 13.66
CA PHE A 113 2.76 -0.75 12.78
C PHE A 113 2.76 -2.01 13.64
N ASP A 114 1.63 -2.70 13.70
CA ASP A 114 1.42 -3.85 14.57
C ASP A 114 1.59 -5.16 13.79
N LEU A 115 2.51 -6.01 14.26
CA LEU A 115 2.75 -7.32 13.66
C LEU A 115 1.60 -8.29 13.90
N VAL A 116 0.85 -8.16 15.00
CA VAL A 116 -0.33 -8.99 15.28
C VAL A 116 -1.42 -8.71 14.26
N GLU A 117 -1.68 -7.44 13.95
CA GLU A 117 -2.64 -7.05 12.91
C GLU A 117 -2.18 -7.53 11.52
N LEU A 118 -0.90 -7.33 11.18
CA LEU A 118 -0.35 -7.81 9.91
C LEU A 118 -0.49 -9.34 9.77
N GLN A 119 -0.13 -10.10 10.80
CA GLN A 119 -0.32 -11.55 10.84
C GLN A 119 -1.78 -11.91 10.57
N ALA A 120 -2.73 -11.32 11.30
CA ALA A 120 -4.15 -11.60 11.13
C ALA A 120 -4.65 -11.27 9.71
N ARG A 121 -4.13 -10.20 9.08
CA ARG A 121 -4.46 -9.87 7.68
C ARG A 121 -3.91 -10.89 6.70
N LEU A 122 -2.70 -11.39 6.94
CA LEU A 122 -2.06 -12.40 6.09
C LEU A 122 -2.75 -13.77 6.23
N GLU A 123 -3.13 -14.18 7.44
CA GLU A 123 -3.94 -15.41 7.66
C GLU A 123 -5.33 -15.30 7.01
N GLY A 124 -5.92 -14.10 7.05
CA GLY A 124 -7.22 -13.83 6.42
C GLY A 124 -7.24 -14.03 4.90
N VAL A 125 -6.08 -14.01 4.24
CA VAL A 125 -5.96 -14.21 2.79
C VAL A 125 -6.58 -15.53 2.37
N ASP A 126 -6.46 -16.60 3.18
CA ASP A 126 -6.96 -17.94 2.87
C ASP A 126 -8.48 -18.02 2.69
N TRP A 127 -9.22 -17.00 3.18
CA TRP A 127 -10.68 -16.93 3.10
C TRP A 127 -11.21 -15.99 2.01
N VAL A 128 -10.32 -15.27 1.31
CA VAL A 128 -10.68 -14.39 0.18
C VAL A 128 -11.14 -15.23 -1.01
N ASP A 129 -12.17 -14.80 -1.75
CA ASP A 129 -12.62 -15.48 -2.98
C ASP A 129 -11.60 -15.32 -4.13
N ASP A 130 -11.36 -16.39 -4.89
CA ASP A 130 -10.50 -16.37 -6.08
C ASP A 130 -10.93 -15.32 -7.11
N ALA A 131 -12.23 -15.00 -7.19
CA ALA A 131 -12.75 -13.92 -8.03
C ALA A 131 -12.23 -12.53 -7.64
N GLU A 132 -11.94 -12.29 -6.35
CA GLU A 132 -11.35 -11.02 -5.90
C GLU A 132 -9.90 -10.90 -6.37
N PHE A 133 -9.14 -11.99 -6.38
CA PHE A 133 -7.78 -12.00 -6.93
C PHE A 133 -7.79 -11.83 -8.46
N ALA A 134 -8.76 -12.45 -9.15
CA ALA A 134 -8.91 -12.31 -10.59
C ALA A 134 -9.19 -10.86 -11.03
N ALA A 135 -9.89 -10.07 -10.20
CA ALA A 135 -10.09 -8.64 -10.45
C ALA A 135 -8.79 -7.82 -10.50
N TYR A 136 -7.71 -8.34 -9.90
CA TYR A 136 -6.36 -7.78 -9.95
C TYR A 136 -5.43 -8.50 -10.93
N GLY A 137 -5.97 -9.34 -11.81
CA GLY A 137 -5.21 -10.04 -12.85
C GLY A 137 -4.42 -11.26 -12.36
N ILE A 138 -4.65 -11.70 -11.13
CA ILE A 138 -4.06 -12.94 -10.61
C ILE A 138 -4.90 -14.12 -11.11
N GLY A 139 -4.30 -14.98 -11.93
CA GLY A 139 -4.99 -16.15 -12.47
C GLY A 139 -5.17 -17.23 -11.41
N GLU A 140 -6.16 -18.10 -11.60
CA GLU A 140 -6.44 -19.26 -10.72
C GLU A 140 -5.20 -20.12 -10.42
N ARG A 141 -4.24 -20.17 -11.36
CA ARG A 141 -2.99 -20.92 -11.20
C ARG A 141 -1.99 -20.26 -10.25
N ASP A 142 -2.06 -18.94 -10.10
CA ASP A 142 -1.13 -18.14 -9.30
C ASP A 142 -1.66 -17.89 -7.89
N VAL A 143 -2.98 -17.99 -7.68
CA VAL A 143 -3.62 -17.82 -6.37
C VAL A 143 -3.02 -18.73 -5.28
N PRO A 144 -2.79 -20.05 -5.50
CA PRO A 144 -2.17 -20.90 -4.49
C PRO A 144 -0.77 -20.43 -4.07
N ALA A 145 0.02 -19.89 -5.01
CA ALA A 145 1.36 -19.38 -4.73
C ALA A 145 1.32 -18.06 -3.94
N LEU A 146 0.29 -17.22 -4.18
CA LEU A 146 0.04 -16.01 -3.40
C LEU A 146 -0.37 -16.36 -1.96
N ARG A 147 -1.28 -17.32 -1.78
CA ARG A 147 -1.73 -17.80 -0.46
C ARG A 147 -0.58 -18.43 0.33
N SER A 148 0.20 -19.32 -0.29
CA SER A 148 1.37 -19.93 0.35
C SER A 148 2.35 -18.87 0.85
N TRP A 149 2.63 -17.86 0.04
CA TRP A 149 3.53 -16.77 0.44
C TRP A 149 2.98 -15.94 1.62
N ALA A 150 1.69 -15.60 1.59
CA ALA A 150 1.06 -14.89 2.70
C ALA A 150 1.12 -15.73 3.99
N GLN A 151 0.87 -17.04 3.89
CA GLN A 151 0.92 -17.95 5.03
C GLN A 151 2.34 -18.15 5.57
N GLU A 152 3.34 -18.25 4.70
CA GLU A 152 4.76 -18.30 5.09
C GLU A 152 5.15 -17.06 5.91
N TRP A 153 4.70 -15.88 5.50
CA TRP A 153 4.93 -14.64 6.25
C TRP A 153 4.15 -14.62 7.57
N ALA A 154 2.88 -15.01 7.57
CA ALA A 154 2.08 -15.09 8.79
C ALA A 154 2.71 -16.02 9.84
N ASN A 155 3.18 -17.20 9.40
CA ASN A 155 3.85 -18.17 10.28
C ASN A 155 5.15 -17.61 10.87
N ASP A 156 5.98 -16.94 10.06
CA ASP A 156 7.21 -16.29 10.52
C ASP A 156 6.93 -15.21 11.59
N ILE A 157 5.87 -14.43 11.43
CA ILE A 157 5.43 -13.47 12.45
C ILE A 157 4.95 -14.21 13.71
N ALA A 158 4.14 -15.25 13.56
CA ALA A 158 3.60 -16.02 14.68
C ALA A 158 4.70 -16.67 15.52
N GLU A 159 5.72 -17.23 14.89
CA GLU A 159 6.90 -17.80 15.56
C GLU A 159 7.63 -16.74 16.39
N ARG A 160 7.91 -15.56 15.81
CA ARG A 160 8.57 -14.46 16.53
C ARG A 160 7.74 -13.92 17.69
N LEU A 161 6.42 -13.79 17.52
CA LEU A 161 5.52 -13.34 18.59
C LEU A 161 5.46 -14.32 19.77
N LEU A 162 5.55 -15.64 19.49
CA LEU A 162 5.64 -16.66 20.53
C LEU A 162 6.98 -16.58 21.29
N GLU A 163 8.08 -16.36 20.57
CA GLU A 163 9.41 -16.20 21.17
C GLU A 163 9.50 -14.95 22.05
N GLU A 164 8.95 -13.81 21.61
CA GLU A 164 8.90 -12.56 22.40
C GLU A 164 8.03 -12.67 23.65
N GLY A 165 6.99 -13.52 23.63
CA GLY A 165 6.10 -13.79 24.76
C GLY A 165 6.62 -14.86 25.74
N ALA A 166 7.68 -15.59 25.41
CA ALA A 166 8.20 -16.67 26.24
C ALA A 166 9.05 -16.11 27.42
N PRO A 167 8.85 -16.59 28.67
CA PRO A 167 9.74 -16.21 29.76
C PRO A 167 11.17 -16.71 29.48
N PRO A 168 12.22 -15.95 29.87
CA PRO A 168 13.60 -16.36 29.63
C PRO A 168 13.87 -17.71 30.32
N PRO A 169 14.73 -18.56 29.74
CA PRO A 169 15.02 -19.88 30.31
C PRO A 169 15.57 -19.74 31.73
N GLU A 170 14.99 -20.50 32.67
CA GLU A 170 15.50 -20.60 34.04
C GLU A 170 16.90 -21.25 34.00
N GLY A 171 17.91 -20.49 34.42
CA GLY A 171 19.29 -20.94 34.53
C GLY A 171 19.60 -21.68 35.82
#